data_AF-A0A1B7VZ37-F1
#
_entry.id   AF-A0A1B7VZ37-F1
#
_cell.length_a   1.000
_cell.length_b   1.000
_cell.length_c   1.000
_cell.angle_alpha   90.00
_cell.angle_beta   90.00
_cell.angle_gamma   90.00
#
_symmetry.space_group_name_H-M   'P 1'
#
loop_
_entity.id
_entity.type
_entity.pdbx_description
1 polymer ?
#
loop_
_entity_poly.entity_id
_entity_poly.type
_entity_poly.pdbx_seq_one_letter_code
_entity_poly.pdbx_strand_id
1 'polypeptide(L)'
;MKAYSLDFRQKILDTYLQGGISQRQLAKRFCVSLSFVEKLLKQYKETQSIAPKLRTKQTSTKLNLEQLNILQEIVEAKNDATLSEIRLIIEEKTGITIGISTVDRMLRKMKISRKNMTLFGESK
;
A
#
# COMPACT_ATOMS: atom_id res chain seq x y z
N MET A 1 10.01 7.47 -3.31
CA MET A 1 11.08 8.45 -3.02
C MET A 1 10.92 8.97 -1.60
N LYS A 2 12.03 9.26 -0.92
CA LYS A 2 12.01 9.92 0.39
C LYS A 2 11.51 11.35 0.21
N ALA A 3 10.69 11.83 1.14
CA ALA A 3 10.27 13.22 1.16
C ALA A 3 11.44 14.14 1.53
N TYR A 4 11.49 15.35 0.96
CA TYR A 4 12.34 16.42 1.48
C TYR A 4 12.00 16.73 2.94
N SER A 5 13.01 17.15 3.70
CA SER A 5 12.88 17.51 5.11
C SER A 5 11.85 18.64 5.32
N LEU A 6 11.28 18.70 6.53
CA LEU A 6 10.35 19.75 6.89
C LEU A 6 11.00 21.14 6.79
N ASP A 7 12.22 21.28 7.28
CA ASP A 7 12.97 22.54 7.25
C ASP A 7 13.17 23.06 5.82
N PHE A 8 13.45 22.16 4.88
CA PHE A 8 13.63 22.54 3.47
C PHE A 8 12.32 23.04 2.86
N ARG A 9 11.20 22.38 3.18
CA ARG A 9 9.86 22.81 2.75
C ARG A 9 9.45 24.14 3.37
N GLN A 10 9.79 24.34 4.64
CA GLN A 10 9.52 25.60 5.35
C GLN A 10 10.28 26.75 4.70
N LYS A 11 11.58 26.60 4.42
CA LYS A 11 12.39 27.62 3.72
C LYS A 11 11.79 28.03 2.37
N ILE A 12 11.29 27.06 1.60
CA ILE A 12 10.63 27.33 0.31
C ILE A 12 9.34 28.14 0.53
N LEU A 13 8.54 27.76 1.53
CA LEU A 13 7.31 28.48 1.86
C LEU A 13 7.58 29.90 2.34
N ASP A 14 8.54 30.09 3.25
CA ASP A 14 8.91 31.41 3.79
C ASP A 14 9.35 32.34 2.67
N THR A 15 10.17 31.83 1.75
CA THR A 15 10.63 32.58 0.57
C THR A 15 9.48 32.93 -0.38
N TYR A 16 8.46 32.08 -0.48
CA TYR A 16 7.25 32.38 -1.25
C TYR A 16 6.39 33.45 -0.57
N LEU A 17 6.24 33.39 0.76
CA LEU A 17 5.46 34.34 1.55
C LEU A 17 6.10 35.75 1.60
N GLN A 18 7.42 35.84 1.53
CA GLN A 18 8.15 37.11 1.39
C GLN A 18 7.84 37.84 0.07
N GLY A 19 7.25 37.16 -0.91
CA GLY A 19 6.82 37.74 -2.18
C GLY A 19 7.96 38.01 -3.17
N GLY A 20 7.61 38.55 -4.33
CA GLY A 20 8.57 39.00 -5.34
C GLY A 20 9.23 37.91 -6.19
N ILE A 21 8.85 36.64 -6.04
CA ILE A 21 9.44 35.52 -6.79
C ILE A 21 8.35 34.61 -7.36
N SER A 22 8.43 34.34 -8.66
CA SER A 22 7.54 33.37 -9.31
C SER A 22 7.85 31.93 -8.87
N GLN A 23 6.87 31.02 -8.92
CA GLN A 23 7.07 29.61 -8.57
C GLN A 23 8.19 28.94 -9.40
N ARG A 24 8.35 29.35 -10.67
CA ARG A 24 9.42 28.87 -11.55
C ARG A 24 10.81 29.37 -11.09
N GLN A 25 10.93 30.61 -10.66
CA GLN A 25 12.18 31.14 -10.09
C GLN A 25 12.47 30.50 -8.73
N LEU A 26 11.45 30.26 -7.92
CA LEU A 26 11.57 29.56 -6.63
C LEU A 26 12.13 28.14 -6.83
N ALA A 27 11.60 27.40 -7.81
CA ALA A 27 12.10 26.09 -8.17
C ALA A 27 13.59 26.11 -8.59
N LYS A 28 13.98 27.10 -9.41
CA LYS A 28 15.39 27.31 -9.80
C LYS A 28 16.29 27.63 -8.58
N ARG A 29 15.85 28.54 -7.71
CA ARG A 29 16.61 28.99 -6.52
C ARG A 29 16.90 27.84 -5.55
N PHE A 30 15.94 26.93 -5.37
CA PHE A 30 16.06 25.78 -4.48
C PHE A 30 16.52 24.49 -5.21
N CYS A 31 16.86 24.58 -6.50
CA CYS A 31 17.28 23.44 -7.32
C CYS A 31 16.30 22.26 -7.28
N VAL A 32 14.99 22.55 -7.28
CA VAL A 32 13.91 21.55 -7.26
C VAL A 32 13.06 21.64 -8.52
N SER A 33 12.24 20.60 -8.75
CA SER A 33 11.27 20.64 -9.84
C SER A 33 10.16 21.66 -9.56
N LEU A 34 9.67 22.30 -10.62
CA LEU A 34 8.51 23.19 -10.56
C LEU A 34 7.27 22.47 -10.00
N SER A 35 7.07 21.22 -10.41
CA SER A 35 5.98 20.37 -9.92
C SER A 35 6.01 20.11 -8.41
N PHE A 36 7.20 20.11 -7.79
CA PHE A 36 7.32 19.97 -6.33
C PHE A 36 6.87 21.24 -5.62
N VAL A 37 7.30 22.41 -6.11
CA VAL A 37 6.88 23.71 -5.58
C VAL A 37 5.37 23.90 -5.70
N GLU A 38 4.79 23.62 -6.87
CA GLU A 38 3.34 23.69 -7.10
C GLU A 38 2.56 22.81 -6.11
N LYS A 39 2.99 21.56 -5.94
CA LYS A 39 2.35 20.61 -5.00
C LYS A 39 2.47 21.08 -3.56
N LEU A 40 3.63 21.61 -3.16
CA LEU A 40 3.85 22.13 -1.81
C LEU A 40 2.92 23.31 -1.51
N LEU A 41 2.86 24.28 -2.43
CA LEU A 41 2.02 25.47 -2.28
C LEU A 41 0.53 25.13 -2.34
N LYS A 42 0.13 24.22 -3.22
CA LYS A 42 -1.25 23.71 -3.27
C LYS A 42 -1.64 23.04 -1.96
N GLN A 43 -0.78 22.17 -1.44
CA GLN A 43 -1.03 21.50 -0.16
C GLN A 43 -1.14 22.52 0.99
N TYR A 44 -0.26 23.52 1.04
CA TYR A 44 -0.33 24.57 2.05
C TYR A 44 -1.65 25.35 1.97
N LYS A 45 -2.11 25.71 0.77
CA LYS A 45 -3.40 26.39 0.58
C LYS A 45 -4.59 25.54 1.04
N GLU A 46 -4.57 24.24 0.77
CA GLU A 46 -5.69 23.33 1.08
C GLU A 46 -5.73 22.90 2.55
N THR A 47 -4.56 22.70 3.17
CA THR A 47 -4.44 22.01 4.47
C THR A 47 -3.72 22.81 5.53
N GLN A 48 -3.19 23.99 5.19
CA GLN A 48 -2.31 24.80 6.05
C GLN A 48 -1.09 24.02 6.59
N SER A 49 -0.72 22.93 5.91
CA SER A 49 0.34 22.02 6.33
C SER A 49 1.36 21.79 5.22
N ILE A 50 2.64 21.87 5.58
CA ILE A 50 3.78 21.54 4.72
C ILE A 50 4.31 20.12 4.94
N ALA A 51 3.74 19.38 5.90
CA ALA A 51 4.22 18.05 6.24
C ALA A 51 4.01 17.06 5.07
N PRO A 52 4.93 16.11 4.83
CA PRO A 52 4.71 15.09 3.82
C PRO A 52 3.44 14.30 4.14
N LYS A 53 2.58 14.14 3.12
CA LYS A 53 1.40 13.27 3.24
C LYS A 53 1.88 11.87 3.56
N LEU A 54 1.52 11.38 4.75
CA LEU A 54 1.74 9.99 5.13
C LEU A 54 0.83 9.13 4.27
N ARG A 55 1.39 8.10 3.63
CA ARG A 55 0.60 7.11 2.92
C ARG A 55 -0.02 6.16 3.95
N THR A 56 -1.09 6.61 4.60
CA THR A 56 -1.71 5.88 5.71
C THR A 56 -2.53 4.67 5.24
N LYS A 57 -3.06 4.70 4.00
CA LYS A 57 -3.89 3.62 3.47
C LYS A 57 -3.11 2.79 2.46
N GLN A 58 -2.85 1.54 2.83
CA GLN A 58 -2.57 0.47 1.88
C GLN A 58 -3.90 0.09 1.20
N THR A 59 -3.86 -0.24 -0.10
CA THR A 59 -5.04 -0.75 -0.82
C THR A 59 -5.67 -1.88 -0.01
N SER A 60 -6.99 -1.80 0.22
CA SER A 60 -7.73 -2.83 0.93
C SER A 60 -7.51 -4.19 0.27
N THR A 61 -7.41 -5.23 1.08
CA THR A 61 -7.33 -6.60 0.58
C THR A 61 -8.60 -6.93 -0.20
N LYS A 62 -8.47 -7.71 -1.29
CA LYS A 62 -9.61 -8.12 -2.12
C LYS A 62 -10.66 -8.92 -1.36
N LEU A 63 -10.29 -9.53 -0.24
CA LEU A 63 -11.20 -10.28 0.63
C LEU A 63 -11.59 -9.46 1.87
N ASN A 64 -12.88 -9.51 2.17
CA ASN A 64 -13.49 -8.96 3.38
C ASN A 64 -13.14 -9.79 4.62
N LEU A 65 -13.42 -9.26 5.81
CA LEU A 65 -13.15 -9.95 7.08
C LEU A 65 -13.87 -11.30 7.20
N GLU A 66 -15.10 -11.41 6.71
CA GLU A 66 -15.86 -12.66 6.69
C GLU A 66 -15.20 -13.73 5.82
N GLN A 67 -14.71 -13.34 4.64
CA GLN A 67 -14.03 -14.23 3.71
C GLN A 67 -12.65 -14.66 4.22
N LEU A 68 -12.01 -13.79 5.01
CA LEU A 68 -10.79 -14.14 5.75
C LEU A 68 -11.08 -15.24 6.79
N ASN A 69 -12.19 -15.13 7.54
CA ASN A 69 -12.56 -16.16 8.52
C ASN A 69 -12.88 -17.50 7.84
N ILE A 70 -13.63 -17.49 6.73
CA ILE A 70 -13.92 -18.70 5.95
C ILE A 70 -12.62 -19.36 5.44
N LEU A 71 -11.66 -18.55 4.99
CA LEU A 71 -10.35 -19.06 4.57
C LEU A 71 -9.61 -19.72 5.74
N GLN A 72 -9.66 -19.13 6.94
CA GLN A 72 -9.05 -19.71 8.13
C GLN A 72 -9.69 -21.05 8.50
N GLU A 73 -11.03 -21.14 8.51
CA GLU A 73 -11.76 -22.38 8.80
C GLU A 73 -11.42 -23.50 7.80
N ILE A 74 -11.31 -23.17 6.51
CA ILE A 74 -10.93 -24.15 5.47
C ILE A 74 -9.53 -24.70 5.74
N VAL A 75 -8.59 -23.83 6.12
CA VAL A 75 -7.19 -24.20 6.35
C VAL A 75 -7.03 -24.99 7.64
N GLU A 76 -7.78 -24.65 8.69
CA GLU A 76 -7.80 -25.42 9.95
C GLU A 76 -8.44 -26.80 9.75
N ALA A 77 -9.51 -26.89 8.95
CA ALA A 77 -10.16 -28.17 8.65
C ALA A 77 -9.36 -29.05 7.68
N LYS A 78 -8.58 -28.44 6.76
CA LYS A 78 -7.80 -29.13 5.73
C LYS A 78 -6.40 -28.54 5.64
N ASN A 79 -5.57 -28.83 6.63
CA ASN A 79 -4.20 -28.33 6.74
C ASN A 79 -3.26 -28.83 5.60
N ASP A 80 -3.61 -29.93 4.93
CA ASP A 80 -2.84 -30.51 3.83
C ASP A 80 -3.30 -30.06 2.43
N ALA A 81 -4.33 -29.21 2.34
CA ALA A 81 -4.89 -28.79 1.06
C ALA A 81 -3.91 -27.93 0.27
N THR A 82 -3.79 -28.20 -1.03
CA THR A 82 -2.95 -27.37 -1.90
C THR A 82 -3.57 -25.98 -2.10
N LEU A 83 -2.75 -24.98 -2.47
CA LEU A 83 -3.25 -23.62 -2.74
C LEU A 83 -4.34 -23.59 -3.83
N SER A 84 -4.26 -24.51 -4.79
CA SER A 84 -5.25 -24.66 -5.87
C SER A 84 -6.57 -25.19 -5.34
N GLU A 85 -6.54 -26.15 -4.42
CA GLU A 85 -7.74 -26.65 -3.74
C GLU A 85 -8.37 -25.59 -2.86
N ILE A 86 -7.57 -24.88 -2.06
CA ILE A 86 -8.07 -23.77 -1.21
C ILE A 86 -8.77 -22.72 -2.07
N ARG A 87 -8.22 -22.40 -3.26
CA ARG A 87 -8.86 -21.51 -4.22
C ARG A 87 -10.24 -22.02 -4.65
N LEU A 88 -10.34 -23.28 -5.06
CA LEU A 88 -11.61 -23.88 -5.51
C LEU A 88 -12.65 -23.87 -4.39
N ILE A 89 -12.25 -24.25 -3.18
CA ILE A 89 -13.15 -24.29 -2.02
C ILE A 89 -13.64 -22.87 -1.66
N ILE A 90 -12.79 -21.85 -1.76
CA ILE A 90 -13.20 -20.46 -1.53
C ILE A 90 -14.16 -19.99 -2.63
N GLU A 91 -13.89 -20.33 -3.89
CA GLU A 91 -14.78 -20.00 -5.01
C GLU A 91 -16.15 -20.65 -4.86
N GLU A 92 -16.21 -21.92 -4.46
CA GLU A 92 -17.46 -22.63 -4.17
C GLU A 92 -18.23 -22.02 -2.98
N LYS A 93 -17.54 -21.68 -1.89
CA LYS A 93 -18.20 -21.17 -0.67
C LYS A 93 -18.59 -19.69 -0.74
N THR A 94 -17.80 -18.87 -1.41
CA THR A 94 -17.95 -17.39 -1.40
C THR A 94 -18.34 -16.81 -2.75
N GLY A 95 -18.26 -17.59 -3.84
CA GLY A 95 -18.53 -17.13 -5.20
C GLY A 95 -17.46 -16.19 -5.76
N ILE A 96 -16.30 -16.04 -5.09
CA ILE A 96 -15.26 -15.10 -5.48
C ILE A 96 -14.06 -15.84 -6.08
N THR A 97 -13.78 -15.53 -7.34
CA THR A 97 -12.58 -16.00 -8.01
C THR A 97 -11.36 -15.17 -7.58
N ILE A 98 -10.51 -15.75 -6.74
CA ILE A 98 -9.20 -15.19 -6.38
C ILE A 98 -8.06 -15.96 -7.05
N GLY A 99 -6.95 -15.26 -7.34
CA GLY A 99 -5.74 -15.90 -7.86
C GLY A 99 -4.97 -16.64 -6.76
N ILE A 100 -4.22 -17.67 -7.15
CA ILE A 100 -3.38 -18.49 -6.25
C ILE A 100 -2.43 -17.61 -5.40
N SER A 101 -1.85 -16.57 -6.02
CA SER A 101 -0.98 -15.61 -5.32
C SER A 101 -1.69 -14.75 -4.27
N THR A 102 -3.01 -14.57 -4.40
CA THR A 102 -3.84 -13.87 -3.41
C THR A 102 -4.08 -14.75 -2.20
N VAL A 103 -4.39 -16.04 -2.42
CA VAL A 103 -4.51 -17.06 -1.36
C VAL A 103 -3.22 -17.14 -0.56
N ASP A 104 -2.08 -17.31 -1.23
CA ASP A 104 -0.77 -17.41 -0.57
C ASP A 104 -0.40 -16.16 0.24
N ARG A 105 -0.65 -14.96 -0.31
CA ARG A 105 -0.42 -13.70 0.41
C ARG A 105 -1.30 -13.59 1.66
N MET A 106 -2.52 -14.10 1.60
CA MET A 106 -3.47 -14.08 2.71
C MET A 106 -3.08 -15.05 3.81
N LEU A 107 -2.70 -16.28 3.47
CA LEU A 107 -2.15 -17.26 4.42
C LEU A 107 -0.93 -16.69 5.15
N ARG A 108 -0.01 -16.07 4.41
CA ARG A 108 1.16 -15.38 5.00
C ARG A 108 0.76 -14.23 5.93
N LYS A 109 -0.27 -13.46 5.58
CA LYS A 109 -0.79 -12.36 6.44
C LYS A 109 -1.38 -12.90 7.75
N MET A 110 -2.02 -14.07 7.70
CA MET A 110 -2.56 -14.78 8.86
C MET A 110 -1.50 -15.53 9.68
N LYS A 111 -0.22 -15.45 9.30
CA LYS A 111 0.89 -16.19 9.92
C LYS A 111 0.69 -17.71 9.94
N ILE A 112 -0.16 -18.25 9.06
CA ILE A 112 -0.29 -19.69 8.86
C ILE A 112 0.94 -20.11 8.06
N SER A 113 1.93 -20.65 8.77
CA SER A 113 3.22 -21.04 8.22
C SER A 113 3.17 -22.52 7.81
N ARG A 114 3.63 -22.80 6.58
CA ARG A 114 3.80 -24.13 5.97
C ARG A 114 4.79 -25.08 6.69
N LYS A 115 5.10 -24.88 7.97
CA LYS A 115 5.92 -25.84 8.73
C LYS A 115 5.23 -27.20 8.88
N ASN A 116 3.92 -27.28 8.58
CA ASN A 116 3.15 -28.52 8.48
C ASN A 116 2.79 -28.92 7.03
N MET A 117 3.28 -28.23 6.00
CA MET A 117 3.00 -28.50 4.57
C MET A 117 4.30 -28.76 3.79
N THR A 118 5.27 -29.44 4.40
CA THR A 118 6.35 -30.00 3.61
C THR A 118 5.81 -31.20 2.85
N LEU A 119 6.12 -31.23 1.55
CA LEU A 119 5.89 -32.24 0.52
C LEU A 119 4.85 -31.79 -0.52
N PHE A 120 5.23 -31.94 -1.78
CA PHE A 120 4.44 -31.66 -3.00
C PHE A 120 4.41 -30.20 -3.47
N GLY A 121 5.61 -29.65 -3.63
CA GLY A 121 5.92 -29.10 -4.95
C GLY A 121 6.38 -30.25 -5.83
N GLU A 122 5.56 -30.68 -6.79
CA GLU A 122 6.03 -31.14 -8.10
C GLU A 122 4.82 -31.21 -9.02
N SER A 123 4.78 -30.26 -9.96
CA SER A 123 3.93 -30.32 -11.13
C SER A 123 4.44 -31.41 -12.07
N LYS A 124 3.56 -32.30 -12.51
CA LYS A 124 3.62 -32.85 -13.86
C LYS A 124 2.21 -33.12 -14.38
#